data_AF-A0A525VG22-F1
#
_entry.id   AF-A0A525VG22-F1
#
_cell.length_a   1.000
_cell.length_b   1.000
_cell.length_c   1.000
_cell.angle_alpha   90.00
_cell.angle_beta   90.00
_cell.angle_gamma   90.00
#
_symmetry.space_group_name_H-M   'P 1'
#
loop_
_entity.id
_entity.type
_entity.pdbx_description
1 polymer ?
#
loop_
_entity_poly.entity_id
_entity_poly.type
_entity_poly.pdbx_seq_one_letter_code
_entity_poly.pdbx_strand_id
1 'polypeptide(L)'
;MGTSVRLPARLERLVARVAKERGATKSEVICSALTALEHERRVARTRPTPYAAMKHLIGCASGGPSDLSVETGKKFHELLARGQSIP
;
A
#
# COMPACT_ATOMS: atom_id res chain seq x y z
N MET A 1 8.21 -18.53 26.72
CA MET A 1 9.06 -17.46 27.31
C MET A 1 8.26 -16.17 27.37
N GLY A 2 8.44 -15.37 28.42
CA GLY A 2 7.75 -14.09 28.59
C GLY A 2 8.64 -12.90 28.30
N THR A 3 8.09 -11.87 27.66
CA THR A 3 8.78 -10.59 27.41
C THR A 3 8.17 -9.53 28.32
N SER A 4 9.00 -8.76 29.01
CA SER A 4 8.56 -7.63 29.84
C SER A 4 8.77 -6.31 29.11
N VAL A 5 7.73 -5.50 29.00
CA VAL A 5 7.76 -4.19 28.33
C VAL A 5 7.12 -3.16 29.24
N ARG A 6 7.78 -2.01 29.42
CA ARG A 6 7.19 -0.88 30.16
C ARG A 6 6.18 -0.16 29.27
N LEU A 7 4.94 -0.04 29.76
CA LEU A 7 3.87 0.67 29.08
C LEU A 7 3.66 2.04 29.74
N PRO A 8 3.49 3.12 28.95
CA PRO A 8 3.02 4.40 29.50
C PRO A 8 1.65 4.23 30.18
N ALA A 9 1.41 4.96 31.26
CA ALA A 9 0.17 4.84 32.07
C ALA A 9 -1.12 5.00 31.26
N ARG A 10 -1.09 5.80 30.18
CA ARG A 10 -2.22 5.95 29.24
C ARG A 10 -2.51 4.64 28.49
N LEU A 11 -1.47 3.96 28.03
CA LEU A 11 -1.59 2.74 27.24
C LEU A 11 -2.01 1.56 28.11
N GLU A 12 -1.50 1.49 29.35
CA GLU A 12 -1.94 0.47 30.30
C GLU A 12 -3.44 0.60 30.63
N ARG A 13 -3.93 1.83 30.84
CA ARG A 13 -5.37 2.10 31.02
C ARG A 13 -6.19 1.68 29.80
N LEU A 14 -5.69 1.95 28.60
CA LEU A 14 -6.34 1.53 27.37
C LEU A 14 -6.45 0.01 27.28
N VAL A 15 -5.34 -0.71 27.50
CA VAL A 15 -5.32 -2.18 27.47
C VAL A 15 -6.27 -2.77 28.52
N ALA A 16 -6.27 -2.22 29.74
CA ALA A 16 -7.17 -2.67 30.79
C ALA A 16 -8.66 -2.48 30.43
N ARG A 17 -9.02 -1.34 29.82
CA ARG A 17 -10.38 -1.08 29.37
C ARG A 17 -10.81 -2.05 28.27
N VAL A 18 -9.98 -2.23 27.24
CA VAL A 18 -10.28 -3.13 26.11
C VAL A 18 -10.39 -4.58 26.59
N ALA A 19 -9.51 -5.00 27.50
CA ALA A 19 -9.57 -6.32 28.13
C ALA A 19 -10.92 -6.55 28.84
N LYS A 20 -11.36 -5.56 29.64
CA LYS A 20 -12.65 -5.60 30.33
C LYS A 20 -13.84 -5.67 29.36
N GLU A 21 -13.85 -4.81 28.34
CA GLU A 21 -14.93 -4.75 27.34
C GLU A 21 -15.06 -6.05 26.53
N ARG A 22 -13.94 -6.75 26.30
CA ARG A 22 -13.90 -7.99 25.52
C ARG A 22 -13.96 -9.27 26.36
N GLY A 23 -13.99 -9.15 27.69
CA GLY A 23 -13.90 -10.32 28.59
C GLY A 23 -12.59 -11.11 28.41
N ALA A 24 -11.51 -10.43 28.03
CA ALA A 24 -10.20 -11.02 27.73
C ALA A 24 -9.14 -10.56 28.72
N THR A 25 -8.00 -11.25 28.75
CA THR A 25 -6.84 -10.83 29.54
C THR A 25 -6.05 -9.72 28.83
N LYS A 26 -5.30 -8.92 29.60
CA LYS A 26 -4.40 -7.90 29.03
C LYS A 26 -3.41 -8.49 28.02
N SER A 27 -2.89 -9.69 28.31
CA SER A 27 -1.93 -10.39 27.45
C SER A 27 -2.57 -10.77 26.10
N GLU A 28 -3.76 -11.35 26.12
CA GLU A 28 -4.50 -11.71 24.90
C GLU A 28 -4.80 -10.49 24.04
N VAL A 29 -5.16 -9.36 24.65
CA VAL A 29 -5.37 -8.09 23.92
C VAL A 29 -4.08 -7.64 23.23
N ILE A 30 -2.94 -7.68 23.93
CA ILE A 30 -1.65 -7.28 23.36
C ILE A 30 -1.24 -8.24 22.23
N CYS A 31 -1.32 -9.55 22.44
CA CYS A 31 -1.02 -10.54 21.42
C CYS A 31 -1.91 -10.37 20.19
N SER A 32 -3.23 -10.20 20.38
CA SER A 32 -4.18 -9.98 19.28
C SER A 32 -3.84 -8.72 18.47
N ALA A 33 -3.48 -7.63 19.14
CA ALA A 33 -3.08 -6.39 18.47
C ALA A 33 -1.80 -6.57 17.64
N LEU A 34 -0.80 -7.31 18.15
CA LEU A 34 0.43 -7.61 17.41
C LEU A 34 0.17 -8.52 16.21
N THR A 35 -0.68 -9.53 16.37
CA THR A 35 -1.09 -10.41 15.27
C THR A 35 -1.84 -9.64 14.17
N ALA A 36 -2.72 -8.71 14.55
CA ALA A 36 -3.40 -7.84 13.59
C ALA A 36 -2.40 -6.97 12.81
N LEU A 37 -1.42 -6.37 13.50
CA LEU A 37 -0.38 -5.58 12.87
C LEU A 37 0.49 -6.42 11.90
N GLU A 38 0.82 -7.66 12.26
CA GLU A 38 1.52 -8.57 11.37
C GLU A 38 0.69 -8.88 10.12
N HIS A 39 -0.60 -9.17 10.30
CA HIS A 39 -1.50 -9.46 9.19
C HIS A 39 -1.60 -8.28 8.22
N GLU A 40 -1.79 -7.05 8.73
CA GLU A 40 -1.80 -5.83 7.92
C GLU A 40 -0.50 -5.65 7.12
N ARG A 41 0.66 -5.90 7.75
CA ARG A 41 1.97 -5.86 7.06
C ARG A 41 2.09 -6.92 5.97
N ARG A 42 1.60 -8.14 6.21
CA ARG A 42 1.60 -9.22 5.22
C ARG A 42 0.73 -8.85 4.03
N VAL A 43 -0.51 -8.38 4.27
CA VAL A 43 -1.43 -7.92 3.22
C VAL A 43 -0.84 -6.77 2.41
N ALA A 44 -0.19 -5.80 3.07
CA ALA A 44 0.47 -4.70 2.38
C ALA A 44 1.63 -5.17 1.48
N ARG A 45 2.38 -6.20 1.89
CA ARG A 45 3.49 -6.77 1.11
C ARG A 45 3.03 -7.69 -0.02
N THR A 46 1.90 -8.38 0.16
CA THR A 46 1.37 -9.31 -0.84
C THR A 46 0.46 -8.64 -1.85
N ARG A 47 0.07 -7.37 -1.64
CA ARG A 47 -0.61 -6.59 -2.68
C ARG A 47 0.32 -6.50 -3.90
N PRO A 48 -0.08 -7.02 -5.07
CA PRO A 48 0.73 -6.89 -6.27
C PRO A 48 0.89 -5.41 -6.55
N THR A 49 2.14 -4.99 -6.80
CA THR A 49 2.39 -3.66 -7.34
C THR A 49 1.60 -3.48 -8.63
N PRO A 50 1.22 -2.26 -9.04
CA PRO A 50 0.54 -2.04 -10.31
C PRO A 50 1.25 -2.76 -11.47
N TYR A 51 2.59 -2.70 -11.51
CA TYR A 51 3.39 -3.45 -12.46
C TYR A 51 3.20 -4.98 -12.37
N ALA A 52 3.26 -5.56 -11.16
CA ALA A 52 3.05 -7.00 -10.99
C ALA A 52 1.63 -7.44 -11.37
N ALA A 53 0.63 -6.61 -11.06
CA ALA A 53 -0.76 -6.83 -11.45
C ALA A 53 -0.94 -6.78 -12.97
N MET A 54 -0.18 -5.95 -13.67
CA MET A 54 -0.28 -5.76 -15.13
C MET A 54 0.71 -6.65 -15.91
N LYS A 55 1.65 -7.32 -15.24
CA LYS A 55 2.74 -8.09 -15.88
C LYS A 55 2.23 -9.14 -16.88
N HIS A 56 1.11 -9.78 -16.57
CA HIS A 56 0.50 -10.79 -17.45
C HIS A 56 -0.18 -10.19 -18.69
N LEU A 57 -0.39 -8.87 -18.71
CA LEU A 57 -0.90 -8.12 -19.86
C LEU A 57 0.23 -7.59 -20.75
N ILE A 58 1.48 -7.61 -20.27
CA ILE A 58 2.65 -7.23 -21.06
C ILE A 58 2.82 -8.28 -22.16
N GLY A 59 2.64 -7.87 -23.41
CA GLY A 59 2.66 -8.76 -24.58
C GLY A 59 1.27 -9.23 -25.05
N CYS A 60 0.19 -8.91 -24.33
CA CYS A 60 -1.19 -9.11 -24.82
C CYS A 60 -1.62 -8.05 -25.85
N ALA A 61 -0.85 -6.96 -25.97
CA ALA A 61 -1.05 -5.94 -26.98
C ALA A 61 0.08 -6.05 -28.01
N SER A 62 -0.29 -6.30 -29.26
CA SER A 62 0.60 -6.05 -30.39
C SER A 62 0.72 -4.53 -30.55
N GLY A 63 1.95 -4.01 -30.57
CA GLY A 63 2.17 -2.63 -30.97
C GLY A 63 1.56 -2.41 -32.34
N GLY A 64 0.89 -1.27 -32.55
CA GLY A 64 0.51 -0.88 -33.90
C GLY A 64 1.73 -0.41 -34.70
N PRO A 65 1.51 0.14 -35.90
CA PRO A 65 2.58 0.65 -36.76
C PRO A 65 3.63 1.49 -36.01
N SER A 66 4.91 1.34 -36.37
CA SER A 66 6.03 2.02 -35.68
C SER A 66 5.99 3.55 -35.81
N ASP A 67 5.16 4.07 -36.71
CA ASP A 67 4.90 5.48 -36.93
C ASP A 67 3.76 6.05 -36.07
N LEU A 68 3.07 5.24 -35.25
CA LEU A 68 2.01 5.73 -34.34
C LEU A 68 2.50 6.80 -33.35
N SER A 69 3.79 6.77 -33.00
CA SER A 69 4.41 7.78 -32.13
C SER A 69 4.90 9.02 -32.90
N VAL A 70 5.01 8.96 -34.24
CA VAL A 70 5.53 10.06 -35.08
C VAL A 70 4.56 11.23 -35.10
N GLU A 71 3.27 10.96 -35.26
CA GLU A 71 2.23 12.00 -35.21
C GLU A 71 2.08 12.59 -33.80
N THR A 72 2.30 11.78 -32.76
CA THR A 72 2.34 12.25 -31.37
C THR A 72 3.56 13.14 -31.13
N GLY A 73 4.73 12.79 -31.67
CA GLY A 73 5.96 13.59 -31.59
C GLY A 73 5.86 14.93 -32.31
N LYS A 74 5.25 14.97 -33.49
CA LYS A 74 4.96 16.21 -34.22
C LYS A 74 4.02 17.12 -33.43
N LYS A 75 2.91 16.57 -32.93
CA LYS A 75 1.96 17.32 -32.08
C LYS A 75 2.60 17.81 -30.79
N PHE A 76 3.43 16.99 -30.15
CA PHE A 76 4.17 17.37 -28.94
C PHE A 76 5.17 18.49 -29.22
N HIS A 77 5.91 18.41 -30.33
CA HIS A 77 6.81 19.47 -30.77
C HIS A 77 6.06 20.77 -31.08
N GLU A 78 4.91 20.70 -31.74
CA GLU A 78 4.04 21.87 -31.97
C GLU A 78 3.52 22.49 -30.66
N LEU A 79 3.14 21.66 -29.67
CA LEU A 79 2.70 22.14 -28.36
C LEU A 79 3.84 22.85 -27.61
N LEU A 80 5.06 22.30 -27.65
CA LEU A 80 6.25 22.93 -27.07
C LEU A 80 6.63 24.23 -27.80
N ALA A 81 6.57 24.24 -29.12
CA ALA A 81 6.88 25.41 -29.94
C ALA A 81 5.85 26.54 -29.76
N ARG A 82 4.59 26.21 -29.43
CA ARG A 82 3.53 27.18 -29.12
C ARG A 82 3.55 27.65 -27.66
N GLY A 83 4.49 27.18 -26.84
CA GLY A 83 4.63 27.60 -25.45
C GLY A 83 3.44 27.24 -24.56
N GLN A 84 2.62 26.25 -24.95
CA GLN A 84 1.51 25.81 -24.13
C GLN A 84 2.01 24.82 -23.06
N SER A 85 1.97 25.26 -21.80
CA SER A 85 2.16 24.37 -20.65
C SER A 85 1.03 23.34 -20.62
N ILE A 86 1.38 22.06 -20.63
CA ILE A 86 0.45 20.96 -20.39
C ILE A 86 -0.02 21.08 -18.91
N PRO A 87 -1.33 21.15 -18.63
CA PRO A 87 -1.84 21.06 -17.26
C PRO A 87 -1.59 19.68 -16.63
#